data_AF-A0ABC8K951-F1
#
_entry.id   AF-A0ABC8K951-F1
#
_cell.length_a   1.000
_cell.length_b   1.000
_cell.length_c   1.000
_cell.angle_alpha   90.00
_cell.angle_beta   90.00
_cell.angle_gamma   90.00
#
_symmetry.space_group_name_H-M   'P 1'
#
loop_
_entity.id
_entity.type
_entity.pdbx_description
1 polymer ?
#
loop_
_entity_poly.entity_id
_entity_poly.type
_entity_poly.pdbx_seq_one_letter_code
_entity_poly.pdbx_strand_id
1 'polypeptide(L)'
;MEKSNGERVILFPTPLQGCINPMLQLANILHSRGFSITVIHMRFNAPKASAHPLFTFVQIPDGLSETQINDDPTSDVMSFVAQININAESPFRDCLQKLMLQESERVNII
;
A
#
# COMPACT_ATOMS: atom_id res chain seq x y z
N MET A 1 -19.55 -8.92 14.99
CA MET A 1 -19.32 -9.04 13.54
C MET A 1 -19.57 -7.67 12.94
N GLU A 2 -18.51 -6.94 12.57
CA GLU A 2 -18.67 -5.69 11.82
C GLU A 2 -19.26 -6.02 10.44
N LYS A 3 -20.33 -5.33 10.06
CA LYS A 3 -20.92 -5.48 8.73
C LYS A 3 -19.96 -4.88 7.71
N SER A 4 -19.43 -5.72 6.81
CA SER A 4 -18.81 -5.24 5.58
C SER A 4 -19.87 -4.57 4.72
N ASN A 5 -19.60 -3.35 4.24
CA ASN A 5 -20.46 -2.65 3.29
C ASN A 5 -20.29 -3.15 1.85
N GLY A 6 -19.38 -4.11 1.63
CA GLY A 6 -19.03 -4.62 0.30
C GLY A 6 -18.06 -3.74 -0.47
N GLU A 7 -17.65 -2.60 0.09
CA GLU A 7 -16.76 -1.64 -0.56
C GLU A 7 -15.32 -1.84 -0.06
N ARG A 8 -14.37 -1.76 -1.00
CA ARG A 8 -12.94 -1.84 -0.71
C ARG A 8 -12.28 -0.47 -0.85
N VAL A 9 -11.44 -0.12 0.11
CA VAL A 9 -10.52 1.02 -0.01
C VAL A 9 -9.10 0.51 -0.20
N ILE A 10 -8.44 1.01 -1.24
CA ILE A 10 -7.03 0.76 -1.51
C ILE A 10 -6.23 1.99 -1.08
N LEU A 11 -5.29 1.78 -0.17
CA LEU A 11 -4.38 2.81 0.34
C LEU A 11 -2.97 2.56 -0.21
N PHE A 12 -2.28 3.61 -0.63
CA PHE A 12 -0.90 3.56 -1.11
C PHE A 12 -0.09 4.69 -0.46
N PRO A 13 0.37 4.50 0.79
CA PRO A 13 1.16 5.53 1.47
C PRO A 13 2.51 5.71 0.79
N THR A 14 2.94 6.97 0.67
CA THR A 14 4.35 7.32 0.40
C THR A 14 5.23 6.64 1.47
N PRO A 15 6.39 6.06 1.10
CA PRO A 15 7.18 5.21 2.00
C PRO A 15 8.02 6.01 3.02
N LEU A 16 7.41 7.03 3.61
CA LEU A 16 7.95 7.83 4.70
C LEU A 16 7.15 7.53 5.96
N GLN A 17 7.82 7.35 7.10
CA GLN A 17 7.15 6.98 8.35
C GLN A 17 6.08 8.00 8.76
N GLY A 18 6.33 9.29 8.50
CA GLY A 18 5.38 10.38 8.71
C GLY A 18 4.11 10.31 7.84
N CYS A 19 4.12 9.53 6.76
CA CYS A 19 2.97 9.28 5.88
C CYS A 19 2.32 7.93 6.17
N ILE A 20 3.11 6.88 6.43
CA ILE A 20 2.63 5.52 6.68
C ILE A 20 1.73 5.46 7.91
N ASN A 21 2.19 6.01 9.04
CA ASN A 21 1.44 5.91 10.31
C ASN A 21 0.05 6.58 10.22
N PRO A 22 -0.08 7.83 9.73
CA PRO A 22 -1.39 8.45 9.53
C PRO A 22 -2.29 7.66 8.58
N MET A 23 -1.75 7.07 7.50
CA MET A 23 -2.54 6.27 6.57
C MET A 23 -3.05 4.97 7.21
N LEU A 24 -2.28 4.34 8.09
CA LEU A 24 -2.72 3.17 8.86
C LEU A 24 -3.75 3.56 9.95
N GLN A 25 -3.66 4.76 10.53
CA GLN A 25 -4.69 5.28 11.42
C GLN A 25 -6.00 5.55 10.67
N LEU A 26 -5.92 6.16 9.48
CA LEU A 26 -7.06 6.35 8.58
C LEU A 26 -7.68 5.00 8.19
N ALA A 27 -6.84 4.00 7.88
CA ALA A 27 -7.28 2.64 7.59
C ALA A 27 -8.14 2.04 8.70
N ASN A 28 -7.75 2.22 9.97
CA ASN A 28 -8.53 1.75 11.12
C ASN A 28 -9.91 2.42 11.19
N ILE A 29 -9.96 3.74 10.97
CA ILE A 29 -11.21 4.50 10.97
C ILE A 29 -12.14 4.01 9.85
N LEU A 30 -11.61 3.79 8.65
CA LEU A 30 -12.37 3.28 7.51
C LEU A 30 -12.85 1.85 7.76
N HIS A 31 -11.99 0.98 8.29
CA HIS A 31 -12.36 -0.39 8.65
C HIS A 31 -13.52 -0.42 9.65
N SER A 32 -13.48 0.41 10.71
CA SER A 32 -14.57 0.51 11.69
C SER A 32 -15.90 0.99 11.10
N ARG A 33 -15.89 1.57 9.89
CA ARG A 33 -17.07 1.99 9.13
C ARG A 33 -17.56 0.93 8.14
N GLY A 34 -16.94 -0.25 8.11
CA GLY A 34 -17.35 -1.39 7.30
C GLY A 34 -16.57 -1.57 5.99
N PHE A 35 -15.57 -0.73 5.70
CA PHE A 35 -14.75 -0.87 4.50
C PHE A 35 -13.73 -2.00 4.64
N SER A 36 -13.57 -2.81 3.60
CA SER A 36 -12.42 -3.72 3.50
C SER A 36 -11.18 -2.94 3.10
N ILE A 37 -10.06 -3.12 3.79
CA ILE A 37 -8.84 -2.35 3.53
C ILE A 37 -7.78 -3.21 2.84
N THR A 38 -7.24 -2.68 1.74
CA THR A 38 -5.99 -3.14 1.14
C THR A 38 -4.95 -2.02 1.19
N VAL A 39 -3.78 -2.30 1.73
CA VAL A 39 -2.63 -1.38 1.73
C VAL A 39 -1.61 -1.90 0.74
N ILE A 40 -1.46 -1.20 -0.38
CA ILE A 40 -0.33 -1.40 -1.28
C ILE A 40 0.87 -0.69 -0.65
N HIS A 41 2.03 -1.32 -0.63
CA HIS A 41 3.25 -0.71 -0.11
C HIS A 41 4.47 -1.14 -0.91
N MET A 42 5.54 -0.36 -0.79
CA MET A 42 6.83 -0.68 -1.37
C MET A 42 7.65 -1.55 -0.42
N ARG A 43 8.73 -2.15 -0.93
CA ARG A 43 9.69 -2.89 -0.09
C ARG A 43 10.46 -1.93 0.82
N PHE A 44 10.94 -0.80 0.30
CA PHE A 44 11.55 0.26 1.11
C PHE A 44 10.57 0.76 2.18
N ASN A 45 11.03 0.76 3.43
CA ASN A 45 10.25 1.21 4.60
C ASN A 45 8.86 0.55 4.72
N ALA A 46 8.79 -0.77 4.47
CA ALA A 46 7.53 -1.50 4.50
C ALA A 46 6.82 -1.43 5.87
N PRO A 47 5.48 -1.27 5.90
CA PRO A 47 4.71 -1.30 7.14
C PRO A 47 4.76 -2.69 7.79
N LYS A 48 4.70 -2.74 9.12
CA LYS A 48 4.62 -3.99 9.88
C LYS A 48 3.23 -4.60 9.78
N ALA A 49 2.98 -5.40 8.74
CA ALA A 49 1.68 -6.03 8.48
C ALA A 49 1.14 -6.84 9.68
N SER A 50 2.02 -7.48 10.46
CA SER A 50 1.63 -8.25 11.66
C SER A 50 1.01 -7.40 12.79
N ALA A 51 1.21 -6.08 12.78
CA ALA A 51 0.56 -5.16 13.71
C ALA A 51 -0.86 -4.76 13.27
N HIS A 52 -1.27 -5.11 12.04
CA HIS A 52 -2.54 -4.71 11.43
C HIS A 52 -3.25 -5.90 10.77
N PRO A 53 -3.61 -6.95 11.54
CA PRO A 53 -4.13 -8.21 10.99
C PRO A 53 -5.49 -8.10 10.29
N LEU A 54 -6.18 -6.96 10.45
CA LEU A 54 -7.48 -6.69 9.82
C LEU A 54 -7.36 -6.17 8.39
N PHE A 55 -6.15 -5.85 7.92
CA PHE A 55 -5.92 -5.30 6.57
C PHE A 55 -5.20 -6.32 5.69
N THR A 56 -5.41 -6.22 4.38
CA THR A 56 -4.60 -6.93 3.40
C THR A 56 -3.42 -6.06 2.99
N PHE A 57 -2.20 -6.60 3.01
CA PHE A 57 -1.00 -5.90 2.55
C PHE A 57 -0.50 -6.49 1.23
N VAL A 58 -0.18 -5.63 0.27
CA VAL A 58 0.35 -6.04 -1.03
C VAL A 58 1.65 -5.28 -1.29
N GLN A 59 2.76 -6.02 -1.34
CA GLN A 59 4.05 -5.43 -1.66
C GLN A 59 4.23 -5.30 -3.18
N ILE A 60 4.69 -4.13 -3.63
CA ILE A 60 5.17 -3.89 -4.99
C ILE A 60 6.68 -3.58 -4.98
N PRO A 61 7.41 -3.87 -6.07
CA PRO A 61 8.81 -3.49 -6.20
C PRO A 61 8.99 -1.95 -6.19
N ASP A 62 10.08 -1.49 -5.58
CA ASP A 62 10.46 -0.07 -5.46
C ASP A 62 11.51 0.37 -6.51
N GLY A 63 12.06 -0.58 -7.27
CA GLY A 63 13.10 -0.32 -8.27
C GLY A 63 14.44 0.15 -7.69
N LEU A 64 14.66 -0.01 -6.39
CA LEU A 64 15.90 0.39 -5.72
C LEU A 64 16.95 -0.74 -5.78
N SER A 65 18.20 -0.37 -6.06
CA SER A 65 19.34 -1.27 -5.86
C SER A 65 19.64 -1.44 -4.35
N GLU A 66 20.33 -2.52 -3.98
CA GLU A 66 20.75 -2.73 -2.58
C GLU A 66 21.68 -1.61 -2.07
N THR A 67 22.49 -1.02 -2.96
CA THR A 67 23.37 0.11 -2.62
C THR A 67 22.59 1.36 -2.28
N GLN A 68 21.53 1.68 -3.04
CA GLN A 68 20.66 2.84 -2.82
C GLN A 68 19.84 2.76 -1.53
N ILE A 69 19.67 1.56 -0.96
CA ILE A 69 19.01 1.36 0.34
C ILE A 69 19.98 1.64 1.50
N ASN A 70 21.28 1.46 1.27
CA ASN A 70 22.33 1.59 2.28
C ASN A 70 23.04 2.96 2.24
N ASP A 71 22.94 3.69 1.13
CA ASP A 71 23.39 5.07 1.01
C ASP A 71 22.50 5.98 1.87
N ASP A 72 23.12 6.97 2.55
CA ASP A 72 22.42 7.91 3.43
C ASP A 72 21.36 8.71 2.63
N PRO A 73 20.05 8.44 2.83
CA PRO A 73 18.97 9.05 2.05
C PRO A 73 18.77 10.53 2.39
N THR A 74 19.55 11.09 3.32
CA THR A 74 19.42 12.47 3.78
C THR A 74 19.96 13.52 2.81
N SER A 75 20.75 13.13 1.79
CA SER A 75 21.33 14.13 0.86
C SER A 75 20.30 14.79 -0.05
N ASP A 76 19.19 14.11 -0.39
CA ASP A 76 18.00 14.69 -1.01
C ASP A 76 16.79 13.73 -0.92
N VAL A 77 16.05 13.83 0.20
CA VAL A 77 14.84 13.02 0.45
C VAL A 77 13.78 13.22 -0.64
N MET A 78 13.67 14.42 -1.21
CA MET A 78 12.64 14.72 -2.22
C MET A 78 12.96 14.06 -3.54
N SER A 79 14.22 14.09 -3.99
CA SER A 79 14.66 13.36 -5.18
C SER A 79 14.51 11.85 -5.00
N PHE A 80 14.81 11.32 -3.82
CA PHE A 80 14.62 9.91 -3.52
C PHE A 80 13.14 9.48 -3.60
N VAL A 81 12.24 10.26 -2.97
CA VAL A 81 10.79 10.01 -3.04
C VAL A 81 10.28 10.11 -4.48
N ALA A 82 10.72 11.11 -5.24
CA ALA A 82 10.35 11.28 -6.64
C ALA A 82 10.79 10.07 -7.49
N GLN A 83 12.02 9.59 -7.29
CA GLN A 83 12.56 8.44 -8.01
C GLN A 83 11.76 7.17 -7.72
N ILE A 84 11.46 6.89 -6.45
CA ILE A 84 10.67 5.72 -6.09
C ILE A 84 9.25 5.82 -6.64
N ASN A 85 8.65 7.02 -6.63
CA ASN A 85 7.32 7.22 -7.17
C ASN A 85 7.25 6.92 -8.69
N ILE A 86 8.28 7.33 -9.43
CA ILE A 86 8.44 6.98 -10.86
C ILE A 86 8.58 5.46 -11.03
N ASN A 87 9.48 4.83 -10.26
CA ASN A 87 9.71 3.38 -10.34
C ASN A 87 8.46 2.57 -10.02
N ALA A 88 7.60 3.08 -9.15
CA ALA A 88 6.41 2.40 -8.69
C ALA A 88 5.23 2.49 -9.66
N GLU A 89 5.25 3.36 -10.68
CA GLU A 89 4.08 3.58 -11.54
C GLU A 89 3.58 2.29 -12.21
N SER A 90 4.44 1.61 -12.97
CA SER A 90 4.05 0.38 -13.67
C SER A 90 3.69 -0.74 -12.68
N PRO A 91 4.50 -1.05 -11.64
CA PRO A 91 4.13 -2.04 -10.65
C PRO A 91 2.81 -1.73 -9.92
N PHE A 92 2.53 -0.46 -9.62
CA PHE A 92 1.28 -0.04 -9.00
C PHE A 92 0.09 -0.26 -9.93
N ARG A 93 0.19 0.12 -11.21
CA ARG A 93 -0.86 -0.11 -12.22
C ARG A 93 -1.18 -1.59 -12.37
N ASP A 94 -0.16 -2.44 -12.48
CA ASP A 94 -0.32 -3.89 -12.60
C ASP A 94 -0.96 -4.50 -11.35
N CYS A 95 -0.54 -4.04 -10.17
CA CYS A 95 -1.13 -4.44 -8.89
C CYS A 95 -2.61 -4.05 -8.82
N LEU A 96 -2.94 -2.81 -9.18
CA LEU A 96 -4.31 -2.31 -9.16
C LEU A 96 -5.21 -3.09 -10.12
N GLN A 97 -4.74 -3.36 -11.33
CA GLN A 97 -5.48 -4.16 -12.31
C GLN A 97 -5.81 -5.56 -11.74
N LYS A 98 -4.83 -6.24 -11.12
CA LYS A 98 -5.06 -7.54 -10.49
C LYS A 98 -6.08 -7.47 -9.35
N LEU A 99 -6.01 -6.44 -8.51
CA LEU A 99 -6.95 -6.25 -7.40
C LEU A 99 -8.39 -6.00 -7.88
N MET A 100 -8.56 -5.29 -8.99
CA MET A 100 -9.87 -5.02 -9.61
C MET A 100 -10.45 -6.28 -10.27
N LEU A 101 -9.62 -7.08 -10.95
CA LEU A 101 -10.06 -8.34 -11.55
C LEU A 101 -10.54 -9.35 -10.49
N GLN A 102 -9.83 -9.46 -9.37
CA GLN A 102 -10.25 -10.29 -8.23
C GLN A 102 -11.59 -9.89 -7.62
N GLU A 103 -12.01 -8.63 -7.78
CA GLU A 103 -13.30 -8.17 -7.30
C GLU A 103 -14.42 -8.57 -8.28
N SER A 104 -14.17 -8.45 -9.59
CA SER A 104 -15.11 -8.90 -10.61
C SER A 104 -15.37 -10.41 -10.59
N GLU A 105 -14.38 -11.23 -10.26
CA GLU A 105 -14.55 -12.69 -10.13
C GLU A 105 -15.41 -13.07 -8.92
N ARG A 106 -15.37 -12.31 -7.82
CA ARG A 106 -16.23 -12.57 -6.64
C ARG A 106 -17.71 -12.29 -6.90
N VAL A 107 -18.01 -11.40 -7.85
CA VAL A 107 -19.40 -11.05 -8.22
C VAL A 107 -19.99 -12.08 -9.21
N ASN A 108 -19.15 -12.77 -9.97
CA ASN A 108 -19.56 -13.68 -11.05
C ASN A 108 -19.77 -15.14 -10.61
N ILE A 109 -19.73 -15.44 -9.31
CA ILE A 109 -20.07 -16.76 -8.77
C ILE A 109 -21.51 -16.67 -8.21
N ILE A 110 -22.50 -16.87 -9.08
CA ILE A 110 -23.90 -17.14 -8.70
C ILE A 110 -24.40 -18.28 -9.57
#